data_AF-A0A552E7A3-F1
#
_entry.id   AF-A0A552E7A3-F1
#
_cell.length_a   1.000
_cell.length_b   1.000
_cell.length_c   1.000
_cell.angle_alpha   90.00
_cell.angle_beta   90.00
_cell.angle_gamma   90.00
#
_symmetry.space_group_name_H-M   'P 1'
#
loop_
_entity.id
_entity.type
_entity.pdbx_description
1 polymer ?
#
loop_
_entity_poly.entity_id
_entity_poly.type
_entity_poly.pdbx_seq_one_letter_code
_entity_poly.pdbx_strand_id
1 'polypeptide(L)' 'MVFDWDNNKNQSNLIKHGISFEEAIAIFADPSILTFEDTALLDFV' A
#
# COMPACT_ATOMS: atom_id res chain seq x y z
N MET A 1 13.60 -6.29 -2.87
CA MET A 1 13.09 -4.95 -3.23
C MET A 1 13.42 -4.03 -2.06
N VAL A 2 14.10 -2.91 -2.29
CA VAL A 2 14.41 -1.93 -1.22
C VAL A 2 13.44 -0.78 -1.39
N PHE A 3 12.62 -0.53 -0.38
CA PHE A 3 11.72 0.60 -0.33
C PHE A 3 12.29 1.61 0.66
N ASP A 4 12.22 2.88 0.30
CA ASP A 4 12.64 3.99 1.15
C ASP A 4 11.47 4.97 1.29
N TRP A 5 11.32 5.54 2.47
CA TRP A 5 10.28 6.50 2.79
C TRP A 5 10.73 7.49 3.84
N ASP A 6 10.12 8.68 3.79
CA ASP A 6 10.26 9.65 4.85
C ASP A 6 9.66 9.14 6.17
N ASN A 7 10.44 9.23 7.25
CA ASN A 7 10.02 8.74 8.56
C ASN A 7 8.80 9.51 9.13
N ASN A 8 8.68 10.81 8.86
CA ASN A 8 7.52 11.58 9.32
C ASN A 8 6.24 11.14 8.59
N LYS A 9 6.36 10.79 7.32
CA LYS A 9 5.27 10.20 6.54
C LYS A 9 4.87 8.83 7.10
N ASN A 10 5.84 8.00 7.47
CA ASN A 10 5.56 6.70 8.07
C ASN A 10 4.83 6.83 9.42
N GLN A 11 5.28 7.73 10.29
CA GLN A 11 4.58 8.04 11.55
C GLN A 11 3.17 8.55 11.31
N SER A 12 2.99 9.43 10.32
CA SER A 12 1.68 9.93 9.93
C SER A 12 0.77 8.81 9.40
N ASN A 13 1.32 7.84 8.66
CA ASN A 13 0.58 6.68 8.16
C ASN A 13 0.11 5.79 9.31
N LEU A 14 0.99 5.52 10.27
CA LEU A 14 0.67 4.73 11.46
C LEU A 14 -0.45 5.39 12.29
N ILE A 15 -0.41 6.72 12.48
CA ILE A 15 -1.47 7.45 13.19
C ILE A 15 -2.80 7.40 12.43
N LYS A 16 -2.78 7.59 11.11
CA LYS A 16 -4.00 7.67 10.28
C LYS A 16 -4.65 6.32 10.02
N HIS A 17 -3.85 5.27 9.85
CA HIS A 17 -4.30 3.98 9.33
C HIS A 17 -4.01 2.80 10.26
N GLY A 18 -3.24 3.01 11.33
CA GLY A 18 -2.90 1.96 12.29
C GLY A 18 -1.85 0.96 11.80
N ILE A 19 -1.20 1.23 10.64
CA ILE A 19 -0.19 0.37 10.04
C ILE A 19 1.02 1.19 9.59
N SER A 20 2.24 0.69 9.80
CA SER A 20 3.46 1.33 9.30
C SER A 20 3.79 0.85 7.87
N PHE A 21 4.67 1.56 7.17
CA PHE A 21 5.14 1.12 5.85
C PHE A 21 6.01 -0.14 5.91
N GLU A 22 6.76 -0.34 7.00
CA GLU A 22 7.50 -1.58 7.27
C GLU A 22 6.57 -2.79 7.39
N GLU A 23 5.34 -2.60 7.88
CA GLU A 23 4.34 -3.67 7.96
C GLU A 23 3.59 -3.81 6.64
N ALA A 24 3.16 -2.69 6.04
CA ALA A 24 2.40 -2.68 4.80
C ALA A 24 3.14 -3.34 3.63
N ILE A 25 4.47 -3.22 3.57
CA ILE A 25 5.29 -3.86 2.53
C ILE A 25 5.19 -5.40 2.55
N ALA A 26 4.85 -6.01 3.69
CA ALA A 26 4.78 -7.46 3.82
C ALA A 26 3.74 -8.08 2.88
N ILE A 27 2.72 -7.29 2.47
CA ILE A 27 1.70 -7.74 1.51
C ILE A 27 2.32 -8.22 0.19
N PHE A 28 3.40 -7.57 -0.27
CA PHE A 28 4.06 -7.92 -1.53
C PHE A 28 4.85 -9.24 -1.46
N ALA A 29 5.07 -9.77 -0.25
CA ALA A 29 5.72 -11.05 -0.04
C ALA A 29 4.71 -12.19 0.16
N ASP A 30 3.40 -11.91 0.24
CA ASP A 30 2.38 -12.93 0.40
C ASP A 30 2.17 -13.70 -0.92
N PRO A 31 2.49 -15.01 -0.97
CA PRO A 31 2.30 -15.82 -2.18
C PRO A 31 0.82 -16.03 -2.54
N SER A 32 -0.11 -15.73 -1.61
CA SER A 32 -1.56 -15.85 -1.80
C SER A 32 -2.24 -14.50 -2.06
N ILE A 33 -1.46 -13.43 -2.27
CA ILE A 33 -2.00 -12.10 -2.55
C ILE A 33 -2.93 -12.14 -3.78
N LEU A 34 -4.12 -11.57 -3.65
CA LEU A 34 -5.04 -11.34 -4.75
C LEU A 34 -4.98 -9.87 -5.15
N THR A 35 -4.59 -9.61 -6.40
CA THR A 35 -4.53 -8.27 -6.97
C THR A 35 -5.52 -8.18 -8.13
N PHE A 36 -6.29 -7.10 -8.18
CA PHE A 36 -7.20 -6.80 -9.28
C PHE A 36 -6.76 -5.47 -9.90
N GLU A 37 -6.61 -5.44 -11.21
CA GLU A 37 -6.40 -4.18 -11.92
C GLU A 37 -7.70 -3.38 -11.87
N ASP A 38 -7.59 -2.10 -11.51
CA ASP A 38 -8.72 -1.18 -11.64
C ASP A 38 -8.87 -0.79 -13.11
N THR A 39 -9.56 -1.63 -13.88
CA THR A 39 -9.79 -1.45 -15.32
C THR A 39 -11.03 -0.59 -15.60
N ALA A 40 -11.50 0.22 -14.65
CA ALA A 40 -12.64 1.10 -14.86
C ALA A 40 -12.31 2.16 -15.93
N LEU A 41 -12.49 1.81 -17.20
CA LEU A 41 -12.80 2.77 -18.24
C LEU A 41 -14.14 3.41 -17.83
N LEU A 42 -14.09 4.69 -17.51
CA LEU A 42 -15.26 5.52 -17.26
C LEU A 42 -16.13 5.55 -18.51
N ASP A 43 -16.97 4.54 -18.68
CA ASP A 43 -17.94 4.45 -19.77
C ASP A 43 -19.26 5.16 -19.45
N PHE A 44 -19.26 6.21 -18.64
CA PHE A 44 -20.43 7.08 -18.49
C PHE A 44 -20.03 8.55 -18.25
N VAL A 45 -19.73 9.24 -19.35
CA VAL A 45 -20.14 10.64 -19.56
C VAL A 45 -21.63 10.65 -19.87
#